data_AF-A0A6J8AY66-F1
#
_entry.id   AF-A0A6J8AY66-F1
#
_cell.length_a   1.000
_cell.length_b   1.000
_cell.length_c   1.000
_cell.angle_alpha   90.00
_cell.angle_beta   90.00
_cell.angle_gamma   90.00
#
_symmetry.space_group_name_H-M   'P 1'
#
loop_
_entity.id
_entity.type
_entity.pdbx_description
1 polymer ?
#
loop_
_entity_poly.entity_id
_entity_poly.type
_entity_poly.pdbx_seq_one_letter_code
_entity_poly.pdbx_strand_id
1 'polypeptide(L)'
;MNTKREQCFKFSCNSYLSDFHQKIRRRKPFKRQDYDIKNLELAVMAVQTGMMRSTQAASHYGVPRTTIHTRLARLEQQYIALAANRFKLPVRPRSRDYKQRNYSPEALERAVEAVKSGLLTANRAAVLYGVPQRTVYNRIGKYKMSVNQNNDYVSHILQKVIFDDK
;
A
#
# COMPACT_ATOMS: atom_id res chain seq x y z
N MET A 1 -48.48 32.86 -13.30
CA MET A 1 -48.65 31.40 -13.39
C MET A 1 -47.40 30.77 -13.96
N ASN A 2 -46.59 30.25 -13.05
CA ASN A 2 -45.59 29.18 -13.12
C ASN A 2 -44.66 29.08 -14.34
N THR A 3 -43.46 29.57 -14.08
CA THR A 3 -42.21 29.49 -14.84
C THR A 3 -41.63 28.07 -14.90
N LYS A 4 -41.12 27.72 -16.08
CA LYS A 4 -40.36 26.53 -16.51
C LYS A 4 -39.27 26.03 -15.52
N ARG A 5 -39.62 25.34 -14.43
CA ARG A 5 -38.60 24.76 -13.53
C ARG A 5 -38.92 23.41 -12.91
N GLU A 6 -39.86 22.66 -13.47
CA GLU A 6 -40.15 21.30 -13.01
C GLU A 6 -40.41 20.42 -14.22
N GLN A 7 -39.35 19.78 -14.74
CA GLN A 7 -39.41 18.50 -15.48
C GLN A 7 -38.02 18.21 -16.07
N CYS A 8 -37.13 17.70 -15.23
CA CYS A 8 -36.06 16.76 -15.64
C CYS A 8 -35.37 16.20 -14.39
N PHE A 9 -36.15 15.66 -13.45
CA PHE A 9 -35.62 14.84 -12.35
C PHE A 9 -35.91 13.38 -12.69
N LYS A 10 -34.96 12.73 -13.38
CA LYS A 10 -34.71 11.28 -13.43
C LYS A 10 -33.70 10.96 -14.53
N PHE A 11 -32.50 11.53 -14.45
CA PHE A 11 -31.35 10.85 -15.03
C PHE A 11 -30.88 9.80 -14.04
N SER A 12 -31.20 8.55 -14.35
CA SER A 12 -30.70 7.36 -13.70
C SER A 12 -29.17 7.41 -13.65
N CYS A 13 -28.59 7.75 -12.50
CA CYS A 13 -27.15 7.65 -12.22
C CYS A 13 -26.66 6.20 -12.07
N ASN A 14 -27.38 5.21 -12.61
CA ASN A 14 -27.04 3.79 -12.45
C ASN A 14 -26.14 3.20 -13.54
N SER A 15 -25.67 3.97 -14.53
CA SER A 15 -24.72 3.47 -15.53
C SER A 15 -23.24 3.68 -15.17
N TYR A 16 -22.91 4.57 -14.23
CA TYR A 16 -21.51 4.88 -13.92
C TYR A 16 -20.87 3.92 -12.91
N LEU A 17 -21.66 3.16 -12.15
CA LEU A 17 -21.17 2.16 -11.19
C LEU A 17 -20.89 0.79 -11.83
N SER A 18 -21.52 0.45 -12.95
CA SER A 18 -21.25 -0.81 -13.66
C SER A 18 -19.91 -0.80 -14.40
N ASP A 19 -19.49 0.34 -14.94
CA ASP A 19 -18.28 0.42 -15.77
C ASP A 19 -16.98 0.53 -14.96
N PHE A 20 -17.05 1.02 -13.71
CA PHE A 20 -15.86 1.09 -12.84
C PHE A 20 -15.43 -0.30 -12.36
N HIS A 21 -16.37 -1.22 -12.18
CA HIS A 21 -16.10 -2.62 -11.80
C HIS A 21 -15.63 -3.49 -12.97
N GLN A 22 -15.96 -3.15 -14.22
CA GLN A 22 -15.51 -3.88 -15.41
C GLN A 22 -14.01 -3.68 -15.71
N LYS A 23 -13.43 -2.57 -15.23
CA LYS A 23 -12.04 -2.15 -15.50
C LYS A 23 -11.01 -2.68 -14.50
N ILE A 24 -11.40 -3.58 -13.60
CA ILE A 24 -10.45 -4.53 -13.02
C ILE A 24 -10.20 -5.55 -14.13
N ARG A 25 -9.41 -5.17 -15.14
CA ARG A 25 -8.85 -6.11 -16.12
C ARG A 25 -8.26 -7.24 -15.29
N ARG A 26 -8.89 -8.41 -15.31
CA ARG A 26 -8.32 -9.65 -14.76
C ARG A 26 -6.95 -9.77 -15.43
N ARG A 27 -5.89 -9.36 -14.73
CA ARG A 27 -4.52 -9.59 -15.20
C ARG A 27 -4.47 -11.09 -15.44
N LYS A 28 -4.07 -11.51 -16.65
CA LYS A 28 -3.87 -12.94 -16.94
C LYS A 28 -3.10 -13.53 -15.74
N PRO A 29 -3.57 -14.62 -15.13
CA PRO A 29 -2.88 -15.20 -13.99
C PRO A 29 -1.43 -15.44 -14.41
N PHE A 30 -0.50 -14.83 -13.69
CA PHE A 30 0.91 -15.01 -13.96
C PHE A 30 1.23 -16.49 -13.72
N LYS A 31 1.47 -17.26 -14.78
CA LYS A 31 1.90 -18.64 -14.66
C LYS A 31 3.30 -18.60 -14.04
N ARG A 32 3.43 -19.03 -12.78
CA ARG A 32 4.74 -19.20 -12.15
C ARG A 32 5.49 -20.21 -13.00
N GLN A 33 6.67 -19.82 -13.51
CA GLN A 33 7.57 -20.77 -14.14
C GLN A 33 8.15 -21.63 -13.03
N ASP A 34 7.87 -22.92 -13.11
CA ASP A 34 8.45 -23.91 -12.21
C ASP A 34 9.88 -24.19 -12.69
N TYR A 35 10.84 -23.95 -11.80
CA TYR A 35 12.24 -24.25 -12.02
C TYR A 35 12.75 -25.02 -10.82
N ASP A 36 13.68 -25.95 -11.06
CA ASP A 36 14.32 -26.69 -9.98
C ASP A 36 15.35 -25.81 -9.24
N ILE A 37 15.49 -26.04 -7.95
CA ILE A 37 16.43 -25.34 -7.07
C ILE A 37 17.87 -25.65 -7.52
N LYS A 38 18.16 -26.89 -7.93
CA LYS A 38 19.48 -27.30 -8.42
C LYS A 38 19.90 -26.52 -9.66
N ASN A 39 18.98 -26.35 -10.61
CA ASN A 39 19.22 -25.57 -11.83
C ASN A 39 19.46 -24.09 -11.51
N LEU A 40 18.75 -23.54 -10.52
CA LEU A 40 19.01 -22.17 -10.04
C LEU A 40 20.40 -22.03 -9.43
N GLU A 41 20.86 -22.99 -8.63
CA GLU A 41 22.20 -22.96 -8.03
C GLU A 41 23.30 -23.03 -9.08
N LEU A 42 23.19 -23.96 -10.04
CA LEU A 42 24.13 -24.06 -11.17
C LEU A 42 24.16 -22.77 -12.00
N ALA A 43 22.99 -22.19 -12.28
CA ALA A 43 22.89 -20.93 -13.01
C ALA A 43 23.53 -19.76 -12.26
N VAL A 44 23.38 -19.70 -10.93
CA VAL A 44 24.00 -18.68 -10.08
C VAL A 44 25.52 -18.86 -10.07
N MET A 45 26.01 -20.09 -9.88
CA MET A 45 27.45 -20.38 -9.89
C MET A 45 28.11 -19.97 -11.21
N ALA A 46 27.53 -20.37 -12.35
CA ALA A 46 28.06 -20.02 -13.68
C ALA A 46 28.13 -18.50 -13.93
N VAL A 47 27.22 -17.73 -13.33
CA VAL A 47 27.22 -16.25 -13.43
C VAL A 47 28.23 -15.63 -12.45
N GLN A 48 28.35 -16.16 -11.23
CA GLN A 48 29.33 -15.67 -10.25
C GLN A 48 30.77 -15.89 -10.70
N THR A 49 31.04 -17.06 -11.32
CA THR A 49 32.36 -17.40 -11.86
C THR A 49 32.68 -16.66 -13.15
N GLY A 50 31.73 -15.92 -13.72
CA GLY A 50 31.90 -15.22 -15.00
C GLY A 50 31.90 -16.13 -16.22
N MET A 51 31.60 -17.42 -16.07
CA MET A 51 31.53 -18.38 -17.17
C MET A 51 30.37 -18.09 -18.13
N MET A 52 29.27 -17.50 -17.63
CA MET A 52 28.10 -17.17 -18.43
C MET A 52 27.51 -15.81 -18.07
N ARG A 53 26.91 -15.13 -19.05
CA ARG A 53 26.06 -13.95 -18.79
C ARG A 53 24.72 -14.39 -18.20
N SER A 54 24.12 -13.56 -17.35
CA SER A 54 22.80 -13.86 -16.72
C SER A 54 21.67 -14.17 -17.71
N THR A 55 21.69 -13.61 -18.92
CA THR A 55 20.73 -13.91 -19.99
C THR A 55 20.95 -15.32 -20.58
N GLN A 56 22.21 -15.69 -20.76
CA GLN A 56 22.61 -16.99 -21.31
C GLN A 56 22.34 -18.10 -20.29
N ALA A 57 22.72 -17.90 -19.02
CA ALA A 57 22.45 -18.84 -17.93
C ALA A 57 20.94 -19.08 -17.73
N ALA A 58 20.12 -18.03 -17.84
CA ALA A 58 18.67 -18.15 -17.72
C ALA A 58 18.07 -19.11 -18.77
N SER A 59 18.54 -19.00 -20.01
CA SER A 59 18.08 -19.85 -21.11
C SER A 59 18.63 -21.27 -20.97
N HIS A 60 19.90 -21.41 -20.58
CA HIS A 60 20.59 -22.70 -20.47
C HIS A 60 20.03 -23.59 -19.37
N TYR A 61 19.76 -23.02 -18.19
CA TYR A 61 19.29 -23.78 -17.03
C TYR A 61 17.76 -23.77 -16.87
N GLY A 62 17.02 -23.08 -17.76
CA GLY A 62 15.56 -22.99 -17.67
C GLY A 62 15.06 -22.20 -16.45
N VAL A 63 15.87 -21.24 -15.97
CA VAL A 63 15.60 -20.45 -14.77
C VAL A 63 15.37 -19.00 -15.18
N PRO A 64 14.35 -18.30 -14.64
CA PRO A 64 14.12 -16.91 -14.99
C PRO A 64 15.33 -16.02 -14.66
N ARG A 65 15.72 -15.14 -15.58
CA ARG A 65 16.84 -14.20 -15.40
C ARG A 65 16.74 -13.41 -14.10
N THR A 66 15.55 -12.92 -13.78
CA THR A 66 15.30 -12.14 -12.56
C THR A 66 15.51 -12.97 -11.29
N THR A 67 15.24 -14.27 -11.33
CA THR A 67 15.48 -15.20 -10.21
C THR A 67 16.98 -15.31 -9.92
N ILE A 68 17.81 -15.43 -10.95
CA ILE A 68 19.27 -15.47 -10.82
C ILE A 68 19.79 -14.18 -10.17
N HIS A 69 19.38 -13.01 -10.67
CA HIS A 69 19.75 -11.70 -10.10
C HIS A 69 19.30 -11.53 -8.65
N THR A 70 18.06 -11.94 -8.33
CA THR A 70 17.53 -11.85 -6.97
C THR A 70 18.29 -12.77 -6.02
N ARG A 71 18.66 -13.97 -6.48
CA ARG A 71 19.43 -14.93 -5.70
C ARG A 71 20.85 -14.42 -5.45
N LEU A 72 21.53 -13.90 -6.47
CA LEU A 72 22.84 -13.25 -6.35
C LEU A 72 22.83 -12.12 -5.32
N ALA A 73 21.89 -11.17 -5.44
CA ALA A 73 21.81 -10.04 -4.52
C ALA A 73 21.55 -10.45 -3.06
N ARG A 74 20.84 -11.57 -2.84
CA ARG A 74 20.65 -12.14 -1.49
C ARG A 74 21.91 -12.81 -0.96
N LEU A 75 22.62 -13.57 -1.79
CA LEU A 75 23.87 -14.23 -1.40
C LEU A 75 24.97 -13.21 -1.09
N GLU A 76 25.09 -12.15 -1.90
CA GLU A 76 26.00 -11.03 -1.64
C GLU A 76 25.70 -10.38 -0.29
N GLN A 77 24.42 -10.13 0.02
CA GLN A 77 24.02 -9.59 1.32
C GLN A 77 24.36 -10.52 2.48
N GLN A 78 24.16 -11.84 2.31
CA GLN A 78 24.54 -12.83 3.32
C GLN A 78 26.06 -12.84 3.55
N TYR A 79 26.85 -12.81 2.48
CA TYR A 79 28.31 -12.73 2.56
C TYR A 79 28.77 -11.45 3.28
N ILE A 80 28.20 -10.29 2.93
CA ILE A 80 28.48 -9.01 3.58
C ILE A 80 28.11 -9.05 5.06
N ALA A 81 26.95 -9.62 5.41
CA ALA A 81 26.52 -9.75 6.80
C ALA A 81 27.45 -10.66 7.62
N LEU A 82 27.86 -11.80 7.06
CA LEU A 82 28.83 -12.69 7.69
C LEU A 82 30.20 -12.02 7.87
N ALA A 83 30.69 -11.32 6.85
CA ALA A 83 31.93 -10.56 6.92
C ALA A 83 31.83 -9.45 7.99
N ALA A 84 30.73 -8.72 8.03
CA ALA A 84 30.53 -7.68 9.03
C ALA A 84 30.44 -8.24 10.45
N ASN A 85 29.82 -9.41 10.66
CA ASN A 85 29.83 -10.09 11.95
C ASN A 85 31.25 -10.48 12.36
N ARG A 86 32.06 -10.98 11.40
CA ARG A 86 33.46 -11.35 11.63
C ARG A 86 34.32 -10.14 12.02
N PHE A 87 34.08 -8.99 11.39
CA PHE A 87 34.86 -7.75 11.60
C PHE A 87 34.17 -6.75 12.55
N LYS A 88 33.07 -7.13 13.22
CA LYS A 88 32.22 -6.27 14.06
C LYS A 88 31.88 -4.92 13.41
N LEU A 89 31.66 -4.92 12.10
CA LEU A 89 31.32 -3.71 11.35
C LEU A 89 29.84 -3.36 11.51
N PRO A 90 29.48 -2.07 11.63
CA PRO A 90 28.09 -1.66 11.70
C PRO A 90 27.39 -1.91 10.36
N VAL A 91 26.62 -2.99 10.28
CA VAL A 91 25.68 -3.21 9.16
C VAL A 91 24.46 -2.37 9.45
N ARG A 92 24.28 -1.26 8.72
CA ARG A 92 22.98 -0.59 8.71
C ARG A 92 22.01 -1.57 8.05
N PRO A 93 20.97 -2.08 8.75
CA PRO A 93 19.93 -2.80 8.05
C PRO A 93 19.42 -1.88 6.93
N ARG A 94 18.93 -2.44 5.81
CA ARG A 94 17.97 -1.69 4.98
C ARG A 94 16.73 -1.49 5.85
N SER A 95 16.80 -0.62 6.85
CA SER A 95 15.63 0.01 7.39
C SER A 95 14.99 0.62 6.15
N ARG A 96 13.80 0.13 5.81
CA ARG A 96 12.84 1.00 5.15
C ARG A 96 12.66 2.09 6.19
N ASP A 97 13.53 3.09 6.17
CA ASP A 97 13.44 4.23 7.03
C ASP A 97 12.04 4.75 6.74
N TYR A 98 11.13 4.41 7.64
CA TYR A 98 9.79 4.95 7.70
C TYR A 98 10.09 6.40 7.94
N LYS A 99 10.17 7.13 6.81
CA LYS A 99 10.47 8.55 6.67
C LYS A 99 10.01 9.20 7.97
N GLN A 100 10.97 9.69 8.76
CA GLN A 100 10.70 10.12 10.12
C GLN A 100 9.41 10.93 10.13
N ARG A 101 8.45 10.51 10.95
CA ARG A 101 7.12 11.11 10.94
C ARG A 101 7.30 12.57 11.33
N ASN A 102 7.04 13.49 10.41
CA ASN A 102 7.09 14.94 10.69
C ASN A 102 5.97 15.41 11.67
N TYR A 103 5.24 14.48 12.29
CA TYR A 103 4.15 14.74 13.20
C TYR A 103 4.36 13.95 14.51
N SER A 104 4.06 14.59 15.63
CA SER A 104 4.12 13.95 16.95
C SER A 104 3.08 12.81 17.04
N PRO A 105 3.42 11.68 17.68
CA PRO A 105 2.45 10.60 17.92
C PRO A 105 1.24 11.09 18.72
N GLU A 106 1.43 12.02 19.67
CA GLU A 106 0.37 12.60 20.48
C GLU A 106 -0.60 13.45 19.65
N ALA A 107 -0.07 14.23 18.69
CA ALA A 107 -0.89 15.01 17.77
C ALA A 107 -1.75 14.10 16.86
N LEU A 108 -1.21 12.96 16.46
CA LEU A 108 -1.97 11.94 15.70
C LEU A 108 -3.11 11.36 16.54
N GLU A 109 -2.90 11.11 17.84
CA GLU A 109 -3.91 10.56 18.72
C GLU A 109 -5.07 11.53 18.94
N ARG A 110 -4.76 12.79 19.30
CA ARG A 110 -5.76 13.86 19.42
C ARG A 110 -6.55 14.08 18.13
N ALA A 111 -5.89 14.04 16.98
CA ALA A 111 -6.55 14.13 15.67
C ALA A 111 -7.53 12.98 15.42
N VAL A 112 -7.18 11.77 15.84
CA VAL A 112 -8.02 10.59 15.66
C VAL A 112 -9.22 10.60 16.61
N GLU A 113 -9.01 11.01 17.86
CA GLU A 113 -10.09 11.16 18.85
C GLU A 113 -11.13 12.19 18.41
N ALA A 114 -10.70 13.35 17.93
CA ALA A 114 -11.60 14.40 17.45
C ALA A 114 -12.44 13.97 16.23
N VAL A 115 -11.91 13.06 15.41
CA VAL A 115 -12.63 12.49 14.26
C VAL A 115 -13.56 11.36 14.70
N LYS A 116 -13.16 10.54 15.68
CA LYS A 116 -14.00 9.48 16.26
C LYS A 116 -15.21 10.07 17.01
N SER A 117 -15.02 11.17 17.72
CA SER A 117 -16.10 11.87 18.43
C SER A 117 -17.06 12.61 17.49
N GLY A 118 -16.76 12.67 16.19
CA GLY A 118 -17.58 13.38 15.20
C GLY A 118 -17.52 14.91 15.32
N LEU A 119 -16.64 15.45 16.18
CA LEU A 119 -16.45 16.89 16.34
C LEU A 119 -15.80 17.52 15.11
N LEU A 120 -14.86 16.81 14.48
CA LEU A 120 -14.09 17.31 13.34
C LEU A 120 -14.07 16.29 12.21
N THR A 121 -14.06 16.78 10.97
CA THR A 121 -13.75 15.95 9.81
C THR A 121 -12.25 15.65 9.77
N ALA A 122 -11.86 14.52 9.17
CA ALA A 122 -10.45 14.15 9.04
C ALA A 122 -9.59 15.22 8.35
N ASN A 123 -10.18 16.02 7.46
CA ASN A 123 -9.54 17.19 6.86
C ASN A 123 -9.29 18.30 7.88
N ARG A 124 -10.30 18.67 8.67
CA ARG A 124 -10.14 19.71 9.70
C ARG A 124 -9.15 19.30 10.78
N ALA A 125 -9.22 18.05 11.24
CA ALA A 125 -8.26 17.50 12.20
C ALA A 125 -6.82 17.48 11.64
N ALA A 126 -6.64 17.16 10.37
CA ALA A 126 -5.31 17.16 9.75
C ALA A 126 -4.64 18.54 9.79
N VAL A 127 -5.40 19.59 9.48
CA VAL A 127 -4.91 20.98 9.51
C VAL A 127 -4.63 21.42 10.96
N LEU A 128 -5.56 21.16 11.88
CA LEU A 128 -5.44 21.61 13.27
C LEU A 128 -4.29 20.98 14.04
N TYR A 129 -4.05 19.68 13.84
CA TYR A 129 -3.02 18.94 14.57
C TYR A 129 -1.72 18.76 13.78
N GLY A 130 -1.62 19.30 12.56
CA GLY A 130 -0.41 19.20 11.73
C GLY A 130 -0.08 17.76 11.28
N VAL A 131 -1.10 16.91 11.18
CA VAL A 131 -0.95 15.49 10.83
C VAL A 131 -1.52 15.25 9.43
N PRO A 132 -0.82 14.57 8.51
CA PRO A 132 -1.36 14.32 7.18
C PRO A 132 -2.71 13.57 7.23
N GLN A 133 -3.69 14.04 6.46
CA GLN A 133 -5.06 13.48 6.39
C GLN A 133 -5.06 11.96 6.18
N ARG A 134 -4.21 11.45 5.26
CA ARG A 134 -4.12 10.02 4.99
C ARG A 134 -3.61 9.22 6.19
N THR A 135 -2.75 9.81 7.02
CA THR A 135 -2.29 9.21 8.26
C THR A 135 -3.44 9.04 9.26
N VAL A 136 -4.28 10.08 9.42
CA VAL A 136 -5.46 10.04 10.29
C VAL A 136 -6.42 8.94 9.81
N TYR A 137 -6.71 8.85 8.51
CA TYR A 137 -7.54 7.78 7.95
C TYR A 137 -6.94 6.38 8.14
N ASN A 138 -5.66 6.21 7.88
CA ASN A 138 -5.01 4.91 8.06
C ASN A 138 -5.06 4.47 9.52
N ARG A 139 -4.94 5.41 10.46
CA ARG A 139 -5.04 5.13 11.89
C ARG A 139 -6.47 4.73 12.25
N ILE A 140 -7.48 5.49 11.81
CA ILE A 140 -8.91 5.17 12.03
C ILE A 140 -9.27 3.82 11.37
N GLY A 141 -8.86 3.58 10.13
CA GLY A 141 -9.11 2.35 9.40
C GLY A 141 -8.50 1.12 10.07
N LYS A 142 -7.28 1.25 10.63
CA LYS A 142 -6.69 0.20 11.48
C LYS A 142 -7.55 -0.09 12.72
N TYR A 143 -8.09 0.93 13.39
CA TYR A 143 -9.02 0.75 14.51
C TYR A 143 -10.38 0.15 14.07
N LYS A 144 -10.87 0.47 12.87
CA LYS A 144 -12.11 -0.10 12.31
C LYS A 144 -11.98 -1.59 12.00
N MET A 145 -10.80 -2.05 11.58
CA MET A 145 -10.54 -3.49 11.38
C MET A 145 -10.47 -4.29 12.68
N SER A 146 -10.29 -3.62 13.83
CA SER A 146 -10.39 -4.25 15.17
C SER A 146 -11.77 -4.12 15.82
N VAL A 147 -12.64 -3.24 15.31
CA VAL A 147 -13.99 -2.99 15.87
C VAL A 147 -15.00 -3.13 14.72
N ASN A 148 -15.30 -4.39 14.37
CA ASN A 148 -16.43 -4.71 13.52
C ASN A 148 -17.72 -4.53 14.33
N GLN A 149 -18.32 -3.34 14.25
CA GLN A 149 -19.75 -3.07 14.10
C GLN A 149 -19.96 -1.55 14.16
N ASN A 150 -21.05 -1.08 13.57
CA ASN A 150 -21.54 0.30 13.53
C ASN A 150 -21.13 1.09 12.28
N ASN A 151 -21.89 0.75 11.24
CA ASN A 151 -22.07 1.43 9.97
C ASN A 151 -22.73 2.84 10.13
N ASP A 152 -22.50 3.52 11.26
CA ASP A 152 -23.29 4.68 11.70
C ASP A 152 -22.62 6.03 11.44
N TYR A 153 -21.39 6.02 10.92
CA TYR A 153 -20.66 7.27 10.66
C TYR A 153 -21.21 8.06 9.46
N VAL A 154 -21.80 7.39 8.46
CA VAL A 154 -22.34 8.09 7.27
C VAL A 154 -23.76 8.60 7.52
N SER A 155 -24.57 7.89 8.30
CA SER A 155 -25.92 8.34 8.67
C SER A 155 -25.87 9.56 9.60
N HIS A 156 -24.96 9.58 10.57
CA HIS A 156 -24.92 10.67 11.55
C HIS A 156 -24.33 11.98 10.99
N ILE A 157 -23.41 11.89 10.02
CA ILE A 157 -22.84 13.06 9.32
C ILE A 157 -23.89 13.73 8.42
N LEU A 158 -24.83 12.97 7.84
CA LEU A 158 -25.87 13.51 6.97
C LEU A 158 -27.06 14.12 7.74
N GLN A 159 -27.25 13.78 9.01
CA GLN A 159 -28.31 14.39 9.83
C GLN A 159 -27.93 15.75 10.45
N LYS A 160 -26.65 15.96 10.82
CA LYS A 160 -26.22 17.21 11.49
C LYS A 160 -26.03 18.40 10.56
N VAL A 161 -25.66 18.18 9.29
CA VAL A 161 -25.45 19.28 8.32
C VAL A 161 -26.77 19.95 7.89
N ILE A 162 -27.94 19.33 8.16
CA ILE A 162 -29.25 19.82 7.70
C ILE A 162 -29.96 20.68 8.78
N PHE A 163 -29.55 20.65 10.06
CA PHE A 163 -30.31 21.24 11.17
C PHE A 163 -29.74 22.51 11.82
N ASP A 164 -28.54 22.97 11.46
CA ASP A 164 -27.90 24.13 12.12
C ASP A 164 -28.08 25.48 11.35
N ASP A 165 -28.89 25.52 10.28
CA ASP A 165 -29.19 26.73 9.48
C ASP A 165 -30.68 27.17 9.54
N LYS A 166 -31.39 26.96 10.65
CA LYS A 166 -32.69 27.62 10.94
C LYS A 166 -32.83 28.07 12.38
#